data_AF-A0A2E8V931-F1
#
_entry.id   AF-A0A2E8V931-F1
#
_cell.length_a   1.000
_cell.length_b   1.000
_cell.length_c   1.000
_cell.angle_alpha   90.00
_cell.angle_beta   90.00
_cell.angle_gamma   90.00
#
_symmetry.space_group_name_H-M   'P 1'
#
loop_
_entity.id
_entity.type
_entity.pdbx_description
1 polymer ?
#
loop_
_entity_poly.entity_id
_entity_poly.type
_entity_poly.pdbx_seq_one_letter_code
_entity_poly.pdbx_strand_id
1 'polypeptide(L)'
;MSCGGEMVEVDSRPSDAIALAVRANVPIFASDDVIEQAGVSLTLDNPNEDDDNSEQVAQAEVGEEELEKLSAFTDFIDSLDLGDIGKDS
;
A
#
# COMPACT_ATOMS: atom_id res chain seq x y z
N MET A 1 -22.38 -3.04 11.71
CA MET A 1 -22.41 -1.75 12.45
C MET A 1 -23.67 -1.75 13.31
N SER A 2 -23.65 -1.36 14.59
CA SER A 2 -24.86 -1.38 15.42
C SER A 2 -25.53 -0.01 15.49
N CYS A 3 -26.76 0.09 14.98
CA CYS A 3 -27.65 1.21 15.25
C CYS A 3 -28.79 0.69 16.14
N GLY A 4 -28.99 1.30 17.31
CA GLY A 4 -30.11 0.94 18.20
C GLY A 4 -30.00 -0.40 18.95
N GLY A 5 -28.83 -1.03 19.00
CA GLY A 5 -28.63 -2.34 19.67
C GLY A 5 -28.83 -3.55 18.75
N GLU A 6 -29.20 -3.33 17.49
CA GLU A 6 -29.26 -4.37 16.47
C GLU A 6 -27.98 -4.38 15.63
N MET A 7 -27.58 -5.56 15.17
CA MET A 7 -26.48 -5.73 14.23
C MET A 7 -26.97 -5.49 12.80
N VAL A 8 -26.37 -4.54 12.11
CA VAL A 8 -26.68 -4.26 10.69
C VAL A 8 -25.48 -4.64 9.83
N GLU A 9 -25.74 -5.48 8.82
CA GLU A 9 -24.81 -5.82 7.77
C GLU A 9 -24.90 -4.81 6.62
N VAL A 10 -23.75 -4.38 6.13
CA VAL A 10 -23.63 -3.38 5.06
C VAL A 10 -22.54 -3.86 4.11
N ASP A 11 -22.89 -3.96 2.83
CA ASP A 11 -21.92 -4.26 1.79
C ASP A 11 -20.99 -3.06 1.57
N SER A 12 -19.68 -3.31 1.50
CA SER A 12 -18.66 -2.27 1.41
C SER A 12 -17.42 -2.81 0.72
N ARG A 13 -16.72 -1.94 -0.01
CA ARG A 13 -15.40 -2.27 -0.54
C ARG A 13 -14.40 -2.40 0.63
N PRO A 14 -13.41 -3.30 0.54
CA PRO A 14 -12.42 -3.49 1.60
C PRO A 14 -11.71 -2.19 2.02
N SER A 15 -11.38 -1.31 1.06
CA SER A 15 -10.72 -0.02 1.33
C SER A 15 -11.54 0.88 2.25
N ASP A 16 -12.86 0.93 2.03
CA ASP A 16 -13.76 1.82 2.77
C ASP A 16 -14.01 1.24 4.18
N ALA A 17 -14.17 -0.08 4.30
CA ALA A 17 -14.32 -0.77 5.57
C ALA A 17 -13.09 -0.59 6.48
N ILE A 18 -11.88 -0.73 5.94
CA ILE A 18 -10.63 -0.53 6.67
C ILE A 18 -10.50 0.94 7.12
N ALA A 19 -10.74 1.89 6.22
CA ALA A 19 -10.63 3.32 6.55
C ALA A 19 -11.59 3.72 7.68
N LEU A 20 -12.82 3.20 7.65
CA LEU A 20 -13.79 3.40 8.73
C LEU A 20 -13.35 2.73 10.02
N ALA A 21 -12.83 1.50 9.96
CA ALA A 21 -12.38 0.77 11.13
C ALA A 21 -11.21 1.47 11.85
N VAL A 22 -10.21 1.93 11.09
CA VAL A 22 -9.07 2.71 11.60
C VAL A 22 -9.56 4.01 12.23
N ARG A 23 -10.44 4.76 11.53
CA ARG A 23 -10.94 6.04 12.04
C ARG A 23 -11.80 5.90 13.29
N ALA A 24 -12.57 4.82 13.40
CA ALA A 24 -13.39 4.53 14.57
C ALA A 24 -12.61 3.79 15.67
N ASN A 25 -11.35 3.43 15.43
CA ASN A 25 -10.49 2.66 16.33
C ASN A 25 -11.15 1.35 16.80
N VAL A 26 -11.75 0.62 15.86
CA VAL A 26 -12.41 -0.68 16.11
C VAL A 26 -11.57 -1.84 15.55
N PRO A 27 -11.66 -3.04 16.14
CA PRO A 27 -10.92 -4.19 15.65
C PRO A 27 -11.35 -4.61 14.23
N ILE A 28 -10.37 -5.05 13.44
CA ILE A 28 -10.55 -5.57 12.09
C ILE A 28 -10.44 -7.09 12.13
N PHE A 29 -11.36 -7.78 11.45
CA PHE A 29 -11.36 -9.23 11.32
C PHE A 29 -11.42 -9.60 9.84
N ALA A 30 -10.79 -10.71 9.48
CA ALA A 30 -10.87 -11.33 8.16
C ALA A 30 -11.23 -12.80 8.33
N SER A 31 -11.76 -13.44 7.29
CA SER A 31 -11.99 -14.88 7.29
C SER A 31 -10.68 -15.64 7.17
N ASP A 32 -10.63 -16.85 7.72
CA ASP A 32 -9.44 -17.69 7.70
C ASP A 32 -8.97 -17.96 6.27
N ASP A 33 -9.89 -18.20 5.34
CA ASP A 33 -9.57 -18.40 3.91
C ASP A 33 -8.81 -17.22 3.29
N VAL A 34 -9.13 -15.98 3.69
CA VAL A 34 -8.45 -14.78 3.18
C VAL A 34 -7.04 -14.67 3.75
N ILE A 35 -6.86 -15.07 5.01
CA ILE A 35 -5.54 -15.11 5.65
C ILE A 35 -4.68 -16.20 5.03
N GLU A 36 -5.23 -17.38 4.70
CA GLU A 36 -4.47 -18.45 4.04
C GLU A 36 -4.03 -18.06 2.63
N GLN A 37 -4.87 -17.34 1.89
CA GLN A 37 -4.59 -16.96 0.50
C GLN A 37 -3.70 -15.72 0.36
N ALA A 38 -3.85 -14.73 1.24
CA ALA A 38 -3.24 -13.41 1.09
C ALA A 38 -2.52 -12.90 2.35
N GLY A 39 -2.46 -13.71 3.41
CA GLY A 39 -1.74 -13.36 4.63
C GLY A 39 -0.23 -13.35 4.40
N VAL A 40 0.43 -12.30 4.89
CA VAL A 40 1.90 -12.21 4.94
C VAL A 40 2.36 -12.19 6.39
N SER A 41 3.35 -13.02 6.71
CA SER A 41 3.94 -13.07 8.05
C SER A 41 4.91 -11.91 8.21
N LEU A 42 4.45 -10.79 8.78
CA LEU A 42 5.35 -9.69 9.12
C LEU A 42 6.01 -9.96 10.48
N THR A 43 7.22 -10.52 10.46
CA THR A 43 8.05 -10.63 11.67
C THR A 43 8.59 -9.24 12.03
N LEU A 44 8.02 -8.64 13.09
CA LEU A 44 8.36 -7.30 13.56
C LEU A 44 9.84 -7.14 13.99
N ASP A 45 10.57 -8.24 14.15
CA ASP A 45 11.95 -8.27 14.63
C ASP A 45 13.01 -8.31 13.52
N ASN A 46 12.64 -8.55 12.25
CA ASN A 46 13.61 -8.56 11.15
C ASN A 46 12.98 -8.05 9.84
N PRO A 47 13.17 -6.78 9.46
CA PRO A 47 12.60 -6.22 8.22
C PRO A 47 13.24 -6.77 6.92
N ASN A 48 13.99 -7.87 7.00
CA ASN A 48 14.72 -8.49 5.88
C ASN A 48 14.55 -10.02 5.81
N GLU A 49 13.66 -10.62 6.59
CA GLU A 49 13.29 -12.02 6.40
C GLU A 49 12.01 -12.05 5.56
N ASP A 50 12.21 -11.84 4.26
CA ASP A 50 11.23 -12.16 3.24
C ASP A 50 10.97 -13.67 3.29
N ASP A 51 9.84 -14.06 3.89
CA ASP A 51 9.27 -15.39 3.72
C ASP A 51 8.96 -15.56 2.22
N ASP A 52 9.49 -16.64 1.66
CA ASP A 52 9.77 -16.92 0.24
C ASP A 52 8.49 -17.19 -0.58
N ASN A 53 7.48 -16.33 -0.43
CA ASN A 53 6.24 -16.32 -1.20
C ASN A 53 5.75 -14.89 -1.49
N SER A 54 6.68 -13.96 -1.67
CA SER A 54 6.43 -12.67 -2.31
C SER A 54 6.61 -12.79 -3.83
N GLU A 55 5.86 -13.68 -4.49
CA GLU A 55 5.65 -13.52 -5.92
C GLU A 55 4.81 -12.26 -6.16
N GLN A 56 5.52 -11.15 -6.43
CA GLN A 56 5.09 -9.89 -7.07
C GLN A 56 5.52 -8.62 -6.32
N VAL A 57 6.78 -8.53 -5.94
CA VAL A 57 7.55 -7.31 -6.20
C VAL A 57 8.80 -7.69 -6.97
N ALA A 58 8.58 -8.18 -8.20
CA ALA A 58 9.66 -8.25 -9.17
C ALA A 58 10.26 -6.85 -9.25
N GLN A 59 11.53 -6.74 -8.84
CA GLN A 59 12.43 -5.72 -9.30
C GLN A 59 12.40 -5.79 -10.83
N ALA A 60 11.47 -5.05 -11.44
CA ALA A 60 11.37 -4.98 -12.89
C ALA A 60 12.68 -4.35 -13.34
N GLU A 61 13.54 -5.14 -13.96
CA GLU A 61 14.57 -4.62 -14.84
C GLU A 61 13.83 -3.76 -15.86
N VAL A 62 13.85 -2.44 -15.64
CA VAL A 62 13.17 -1.48 -16.49
C VAL A 62 13.71 -1.70 -17.90
N GLY A 63 12.84 -2.15 -18.80
CA GLY A 63 13.25 -2.49 -20.15
C GLY A 63 13.83 -1.27 -20.85
N GLU A 64 14.72 -1.49 -21.83
CA GLU A 64 15.36 -0.40 -22.58
C GLU A 64 14.35 0.59 -23.17
N GLU A 65 13.18 0.11 -23.60
CA GLU A 65 12.06 0.93 -24.10
C GLU A 65 11.40 1.82 -23.04
N GLU A 66 11.36 1.38 -21.78
CA GLU A 66 10.85 2.18 -20.67
C GLU A 66 11.88 3.20 -20.18
N LEU A 67 13.18 2.86 -20.22
CA LEU A 67 14.28 3.79 -19.98
C LEU A 67 14.29 4.92 -21.03
N GLU A 68 14.04 4.62 -22.30
CA GLU A 68 13.89 5.64 -23.34
C GLU A 68 12.70 6.57 -23.07
N LYS A 69 11.54 6.04 -22.64
CA LYS A 69 10.39 6.88 -22.26
C LYS A 69 10.70 7.73 -21.03
N LEU A 70 11.42 7.18 -20.05
CA LEU A 70 11.84 7.92 -18.85
C LEU A 70 12.87 8.99 -19.17
N SER A 71 13.69 8.83 -20.23
CA SER A 71 14.66 9.84 -20.67
C SER A 71 14.01 11.16 -21.11
N ALA A 72 12.77 11.13 -21.61
CA ALA A 72 12.04 12.36 -21.93
C ALA A 72 11.70 13.19 -20.67
N PHE A 73 11.68 12.57 -19.50
CA PHE A 73 11.41 13.22 -18.22
C PHE A 73 12.69 13.66 -17.50
N THR A 74 13.87 13.11 -17.84
CA THR A 74 15.14 13.51 -17.17
C THR A 74 15.50 14.95 -17.46
N ASP A 75 15.37 15.40 -18.71
CA ASP A 75 15.63 16.79 -19.10
C ASP A 75 14.68 17.78 -18.40
N PHE A 76 13.46 17.34 -18.09
CA PHE A 76 12.49 18.14 -17.34
C PHE A 76 12.86 18.25 -15.87
N ILE A 77 13.27 17.15 -15.23
CA ILE A 77 13.66 17.13 -13.82
C ILE A 77 14.97 17.90 -13.60
N ASP A 78 15.93 17.81 -14.52
CA ASP A 78 17.20 18.54 -14.44
C ASP A 78 17.02 20.07 -14.62
N SER A 79 15.93 20.48 -15.27
CA SER A 79 15.53 21.89 -15.41
C SER A 79 14.83 22.43 -14.15
N LEU A 80 14.35 21.56 -13.25
CA LEU A 80 13.73 21.99 -12.01
C LEU A 80 14.83 22.43 -11.02
N ASP A 81 14.76 23.69 -10.56
CA ASP A 81 15.60 24.17 -9.46
C ASP A 81 15.11 23.58 -8.13
N LEU A 82 15.63 22.39 -7.81
CA LEU A 82 15.34 21.68 -6.56
C LEU A 82 15.99 22.34 -5.33
N GLY A 83 16.66 23.49 -5.49
CA GLY A 83 17.25 24.25 -4.38
C GLY A 83 16.25 25.02 -3.52
N ASP A 84 15.02 25.22 -4.00
CA ASP A 84 13.98 26.03 -3.35
C ASP A 84 12.88 25.19 -2.66
N ILE A 85 12.84 23.88 -2.92
CA ILE A 85 11.90 22.94 -2.26
C ILE A 85 12.28 22.70 -0.80
N GLY A 86 11.95 23.66 0.07
CA GLY A 86 12.13 23.57 1.52
C GLY A 86 12.52 24.85 2.24
N LYS A 87 12.54 26.02 1.56
CA LYS A 87 12.83 27.32 2.18
C LYS A 87 11.59 28.22 2.29
N ASP A 88 10.50 27.68 2.81
CA ASP A 88 9.51 28.48 3.53
C ASP A 88 9.46 27.98 4.98
N SER A 89 10.19 28.68 5.84
CA SER A 89 10.00 28.71 7.31
C SER A 89 9.68 30.13 7.72
#